data_AF-A0A7Y5TBH7-F1
#
_entry.id   AF-A0A7Y5TBH7-F1
#
_cell.length_a   1.000
_cell.length_b   1.000
_cell.length_c   1.000
_cell.angle_alpha   90.00
_cell.angle_beta   90.00
_cell.angle_gamma   90.00
#
_symmetry.space_group_name_H-M   'P 1'
#
loop_
_entity.id
_entity.type
_entity.pdbx_description
1 polymer ?
#
loop_
_entity_poly.entity_id
_entity_poly.type
_entity_poly.pdbx_seq_one_letter_code
_entity_poly.pdbx_strand_id
1 'polypeptide(L)'
;MSLPLPCAASSLLAGLVDGPAPALTEVARTPVSVHFDTGRDDVPVLCVATPRAVRLPNAVLVAHLPDDPPAGFRVTRWWRPARPRGVVAPVRTLAVEPSSLIGAGPGLTPRGDDVLAGALVAAYAVGHTQRDRLVEDTRTALRTRTTTAVSRGLLTHALDGWAVPELAAYVVALGVGDPGSALERLLGVGHTSGAALAEGVHLVVDREPAGAAA
;
A
#
# COMPACT_ATOMS: atom_id res chain seq x y z
N MET A 1 -27.93 -19.83 -3.85
CA MET A 1 -26.52 -19.48 -4.19
C MET A 1 -26.42 -17.97 -4.17
N SER A 2 -25.48 -17.41 -3.41
CA SER A 2 -25.24 -15.97 -3.39
C SER A 2 -24.69 -15.52 -4.74
N LEU A 3 -25.22 -14.40 -5.28
CA LEU A 3 -24.78 -13.85 -6.55
C LEU A 3 -23.38 -13.22 -6.42
N PRO A 4 -22.56 -13.22 -7.49
CA PRO A 4 -21.24 -12.59 -7.46
C PRO A 4 -21.38 -11.07 -7.27
N LEU A 5 -20.53 -10.51 -6.42
CA LEU A 5 -20.55 -9.11 -6.02
C LEU A 5 -20.03 -8.22 -7.16
N PRO A 6 -20.84 -7.28 -7.69
CA PRO A 6 -20.38 -6.37 -8.73
C PRO A 6 -19.34 -5.40 -8.18
N CYS A 7 -18.18 -5.31 -8.83
CA CYS A 7 -17.10 -4.46 -8.34
C CYS A 7 -16.24 -3.88 -9.47
N ALA A 8 -15.55 -2.77 -9.18
CA ALA A 8 -14.31 -2.49 -9.88
C ALA A 8 -13.17 -3.22 -9.17
N ALA A 9 -12.13 -3.68 -9.87
CA ALA A 9 -11.01 -4.40 -9.26
C ALA A 9 -9.65 -3.87 -9.69
N SER A 10 -8.69 -3.91 -8.77
CA SER A 10 -7.28 -3.77 -9.09
C SER A 10 -6.84 -4.91 -10.00
N SER A 11 -6.05 -4.60 -11.02
CA SER A 11 -5.45 -5.60 -11.91
C SER A 11 -4.52 -6.57 -11.19
N LEU A 12 -4.06 -6.24 -9.98
CA LEU A 12 -3.26 -7.16 -9.14
C LEU A 12 -4.08 -8.31 -8.57
N LEU A 13 -5.41 -8.22 -8.62
CA LEU A 13 -6.31 -9.23 -8.09
C LEU A 13 -6.83 -10.19 -9.16
N ALA A 14 -6.37 -10.09 -10.42
CA ALA A 14 -6.90 -10.89 -11.53
C ALA A 14 -6.93 -12.39 -11.23
N GLY A 15 -5.81 -12.93 -10.72
CA GLY A 15 -5.71 -14.35 -10.35
C GLY A 15 -6.59 -14.77 -9.14
N LEU A 16 -7.11 -13.81 -8.37
CA LEU A 16 -8.01 -14.04 -7.25
C LEU A 16 -9.48 -13.93 -7.67
N VAL A 17 -9.84 -12.93 -8.47
CA VAL A 17 -11.25 -12.61 -8.78
C VAL A 17 -11.77 -13.32 -10.03
N ASP A 18 -10.90 -13.71 -10.96
CA ASP A 18 -11.27 -14.52 -12.13
C ASP A 18 -11.21 -16.04 -11.84
N GLY A 19 -10.66 -16.41 -10.69
CA GLY A 19 -10.51 -17.80 -10.25
C GLY A 19 -11.71 -18.35 -9.47
N PRO A 20 -11.62 -19.59 -8.97
CA PRO A 20 -12.60 -20.12 -8.02
C PRO A 20 -12.68 -19.23 -6.77
N ALA A 21 -13.87 -19.16 -6.17
CA ALA A 21 -14.13 -18.32 -5.01
C ALA A 21 -13.10 -18.58 -3.89
N PRO A 22 -12.31 -17.57 -3.48
CA PRO A 22 -11.32 -17.76 -2.43
C PRO A 22 -12.00 -18.04 -1.09
N ALA A 23 -11.36 -18.85 -0.25
CA ALA A 23 -11.72 -18.94 1.16
C ALA A 23 -11.28 -17.63 1.83
N LEU A 24 -12.25 -16.78 2.16
CA LEU A 24 -12.02 -15.45 2.71
C LEU A 24 -12.34 -15.43 4.20
N THR A 25 -11.38 -15.01 5.01
CA THR A 25 -11.57 -14.80 6.46
C THR A 25 -11.43 -13.33 6.78
N GLU A 26 -12.45 -12.72 7.39
CA GLU A 26 -12.39 -11.32 7.79
C GLU A 26 -11.31 -11.12 8.86
N VAL A 27 -10.37 -10.22 8.59
CA VAL A 27 -9.26 -9.89 9.51
C VAL A 27 -9.35 -8.46 10.05
N ALA A 28 -10.08 -7.58 9.37
CA ALA A 28 -10.35 -6.23 9.84
C ALA A 28 -11.54 -5.60 9.12
N ARG A 29 -12.22 -4.68 9.80
CA ARG A 29 -13.31 -3.89 9.25
C ARG A 29 -13.23 -2.44 9.71
N THR A 30 -13.54 -1.54 8.79
CA THR A 30 -13.72 -0.11 9.02
C THR A 30 -15.10 0.30 8.51
N PRO A 31 -15.55 1.54 8.75
CA PRO A 31 -16.81 2.04 8.16
C PRO A 31 -16.84 2.03 6.62
N VAL A 32 -15.69 1.95 5.95
CA VAL A 32 -15.58 2.08 4.49
C VAL A 32 -14.83 0.93 3.80
N SER A 33 -14.32 -0.04 4.55
CA SER A 33 -13.59 -1.21 4.02
C SER A 33 -13.72 -2.44 4.91
N VAL A 34 -13.61 -3.62 4.29
CA VAL A 34 -13.42 -4.91 4.96
C VAL A 34 -12.19 -5.57 4.35
N HIS A 35 -11.34 -6.14 5.19
CA HIS A 35 -10.12 -6.80 4.78
C HIS A 35 -10.25 -8.28 5.06
N PHE A 36 -9.96 -9.09 4.04
CA PHE A 36 -10.04 -10.55 4.10
C PHE A 36 -8.66 -11.14 3.87
N ASP A 37 -8.25 -12.07 4.72
CA ASP A 37 -7.18 -13.01 4.42
C ASP A 37 -7.65 -13.93 3.27
N THR A 38 -6.79 -14.15 2.28
CA THR A 38 -7.10 -14.98 1.11
C THR A 38 -6.46 -16.37 1.16
N GLY A 39 -5.54 -16.61 2.09
CA GLY A 39 -4.70 -17.80 2.16
C GLY A 39 -3.66 -17.91 1.03
N ARG A 40 -3.42 -16.85 0.24
CA ARG A 40 -2.48 -16.87 -0.89
C ARG A 40 -1.26 -15.97 -0.65
N ASP A 41 -0.10 -16.40 -1.13
CA ASP A 41 1.14 -15.61 -0.98
C ASP A 41 1.20 -14.39 -1.90
N ASP A 42 0.57 -14.45 -3.08
CA ASP A 42 0.60 -13.37 -4.09
C ASP A 42 -0.31 -12.20 -3.73
N VAL A 43 -1.43 -12.48 -3.06
CA VAL A 43 -2.40 -11.49 -2.57
C VAL A 43 -2.86 -11.91 -1.18
N PRO A 44 -2.04 -11.78 -0.13
CA PRO A 44 -2.38 -12.33 1.20
C PRO A 44 -3.59 -11.67 1.84
N VAL A 45 -3.87 -10.42 1.48
CA VAL A 45 -5.08 -9.73 1.91
C VAL A 45 -5.78 -9.10 0.72
N LEU A 46 -7.09 -9.31 0.65
CA LEU A 46 -8.02 -8.61 -0.21
C LEU A 46 -8.71 -7.49 0.58
N CYS A 47 -8.72 -6.28 0.03
CA CYS A 47 -9.53 -5.18 0.56
C CYS A 47 -10.83 -5.04 -0.26
N VAL A 48 -11.99 -5.22 0.37
CA VAL A 48 -13.29 -4.85 -0.22
C VAL A 48 -13.67 -3.49 0.33
N ALA A 49 -13.71 -2.48 -0.52
CA ALA A 49 -13.86 -1.09 -0.10
C ALA A 49 -14.99 -0.36 -0.83
N THR A 50 -15.55 0.65 -0.18
CA THR A 50 -16.40 1.64 -0.86
C THR A 50 -15.52 2.69 -1.56
N PRO A 51 -16.06 3.49 -2.51
CA PRO A 51 -15.31 4.57 -3.15
C PRO A 51 -14.79 5.67 -2.20
N ARG A 52 -15.24 5.67 -0.93
CA ARG A 52 -14.77 6.60 0.12
C ARG A 52 -13.45 6.19 0.75
N ALA A 53 -13.06 4.92 0.63
CA ALA A 53 -11.79 4.45 1.15
C ALA A 53 -10.64 4.82 0.21
N VAL A 54 -9.42 4.85 0.75
CA VAL A 54 -8.20 4.95 -0.04
C VAL A 54 -8.11 3.76 -0.98
N ARG A 55 -7.77 4.00 -2.25
CA ARG A 55 -7.68 2.95 -3.27
C ARG A 55 -6.39 2.16 -3.12
N LEU A 56 -6.44 1.10 -2.31
CA LEU A 56 -5.30 0.21 -2.08
C LEU A 56 -4.97 -0.64 -3.31
N PRO A 57 -3.68 -1.04 -3.50
CA PRO A 57 -3.28 -1.93 -4.58
C PRO A 57 -3.99 -3.29 -4.60
N ASN A 58 -4.41 -3.78 -3.44
CA ASN A 58 -5.15 -5.04 -3.24
C ASN A 58 -6.65 -4.85 -3.07
N ALA A 59 -7.22 -3.76 -3.60
CA ALA A 59 -8.64 -3.46 -3.41
C ALA A 59 -9.54 -3.94 -4.57
N VAL A 60 -10.77 -4.28 -4.21
CA VAL A 60 -11.97 -4.16 -5.06
C VAL A 60 -12.85 -3.05 -4.50
N LEU A 61 -13.56 -2.34 -5.39
CA LEU A 61 -14.50 -1.30 -5.01
C LEU A 61 -15.93 -1.72 -5.29
N VAL A 62 -16.77 -1.57 -4.27
CA VAL A 62 -18.17 -1.99 -4.25
C VAL A 62 -19.06 -0.83 -3.81
N ALA A 63 -20.33 -0.84 -4.20
CA ALA A 63 -21.28 0.19 -3.79
C ALA A 63 -21.55 0.15 -2.27
N HIS A 64 -21.66 -1.06 -1.71
CA HIS A 64 -21.92 -1.32 -0.30
C HIS A 64 -20.99 -2.42 0.18
N LEU A 65 -20.51 -2.30 1.42
CA LEU A 65 -19.70 -3.35 2.04
C LEU A 65 -20.56 -4.59 2.26
N PRO A 66 -20.02 -5.79 2.01
CA PRO A 66 -20.73 -7.00 2.31
C PRO A 66 -20.72 -7.26 3.83
N ASP A 67 -21.80 -7.88 4.32
CA ASP A 67 -21.89 -8.34 5.71
C ASP A 67 -21.08 -9.63 5.89
N ASP A 68 -21.20 -10.55 4.94
CA ASP A 68 -20.48 -11.83 4.90
C ASP A 68 -19.40 -11.85 3.81
N PRO A 69 -18.40 -12.76 3.87
CA PRO A 69 -17.44 -12.94 2.80
C PRO A 69 -18.13 -13.21 1.45
N PRO A 70 -17.78 -12.48 0.38
CA PRO A 70 -18.44 -12.63 -0.91
C PRO A 70 -18.14 -14.00 -1.54
N ALA A 71 -19.18 -14.66 -2.05
CA ALA A 71 -19.08 -15.94 -2.75
C ALA A 71 -18.39 -15.85 -4.13
N GLY A 72 -18.04 -14.64 -4.58
CA GLY A 72 -17.38 -14.37 -5.85
C GLY A 72 -17.51 -12.91 -6.25
N PHE A 73 -16.77 -12.51 -7.27
CA PHE A 73 -16.76 -11.14 -7.79
C PHE A 73 -17.21 -11.12 -9.25
N ARG A 74 -17.94 -10.08 -9.63
CA ARG A 74 -18.23 -9.76 -11.03
C ARG A 74 -17.57 -8.44 -11.35
N VAL A 75 -16.36 -8.51 -11.91
CA VAL A 75 -15.58 -7.31 -12.22
C VAL A 75 -16.22 -6.56 -13.39
N THR A 76 -16.68 -5.34 -13.14
CA THR A 76 -17.27 -4.45 -14.15
C THR A 76 -16.24 -3.48 -14.72
N ARG A 77 -15.15 -3.24 -13.99
CA ARG A 77 -14.06 -2.35 -14.39
C ARG A 77 -12.75 -2.75 -13.74
N TRP A 78 -11.69 -2.77 -14.53
CA TRP A 78 -10.32 -2.89 -14.04
C TRP A 78 -9.66 -1.53 -13.84
N TRP A 79 -8.79 -1.41 -12.84
CA TRP A 79 -7.79 -0.35 -12.79
C TRP A 79 -6.40 -0.92 -12.51
N ARG A 80 -5.38 -0.24 -12.99
CA ARG A 80 -3.99 -0.54 -12.63
C ARG A 80 -3.59 0.34 -11.44
N PRO A 81 -3.17 -0.23 -10.30
CA PRO A 81 -2.68 0.57 -9.19
C PRO A 81 -1.49 1.45 -9.57
N ALA A 82 -1.21 2.46 -8.75
CA ALA A 82 -0.10 3.36 -9.01
C ALA A 82 1.24 2.64 -8.75
N ARG A 83 2.22 2.89 -9.62
CA ARG A 83 3.58 2.33 -9.52
C ARG A 83 4.59 3.35 -10.06
N PRO A 84 5.01 4.32 -9.24
CA PRO A 84 5.92 5.38 -9.67
C PRO A 84 7.26 4.78 -10.10
N ARG A 85 7.88 5.32 -11.16
CA ARG A 85 9.17 4.85 -11.71
C ARG A 85 9.85 5.95 -12.51
N GLY A 86 11.18 5.91 -12.59
CA GLY A 86 11.97 6.88 -13.35
C GLY A 86 11.94 8.29 -12.74
N VAL A 87 11.74 8.38 -11.43
CA VAL A 87 11.76 9.66 -10.70
C VAL A 87 13.23 10.08 -10.54
N VAL A 88 13.57 11.26 -11.04
CA VAL A 88 14.91 11.84 -10.88
C VAL A 88 14.88 12.82 -9.72
N ALA A 89 15.49 12.44 -8.60
CA ALA A 89 15.64 13.27 -7.42
C ALA A 89 16.96 12.91 -6.69
N PRO A 90 17.54 13.81 -5.89
CA PRO A 90 18.65 13.46 -5.00
C PRO A 90 18.25 12.32 -4.05
N VAL A 91 19.13 11.34 -3.87
CA VAL A 91 18.88 10.16 -3.03
C VAL A 91 19.83 10.12 -1.85
N ARG A 92 19.33 9.63 -0.72
CA ARG A 92 20.12 9.35 0.50
C ARG A 92 20.68 7.93 0.45
N THR A 93 21.76 7.69 1.19
CA THR A 93 22.12 6.30 1.53
C THR A 93 21.05 5.71 2.44
N LEU A 94 20.53 4.53 2.11
CA LEU A 94 19.50 3.88 2.91
C LEU A 94 20.10 3.35 4.21
N ALA A 95 19.51 3.79 5.32
CA ALA A 95 19.72 3.29 6.66
C ALA A 95 18.37 2.85 7.28
N VAL A 96 17.64 2.02 6.54
CA VAL A 96 16.35 1.45 6.96
C VAL A 96 16.58 0.02 7.44
N GLU A 97 16.14 -0.28 8.66
CA GLU A 97 16.22 -1.60 9.27
C GLU A 97 14.81 -2.21 9.39
N PRO A 98 14.33 -3.00 8.40
CA PRO A 98 12.96 -3.52 8.38
C PRO A 98 12.55 -4.28 9.65
N SER A 99 13.49 -5.00 10.27
CA SER A 99 13.26 -5.76 11.51
C SER A 99 12.88 -4.89 12.72
N SER A 100 13.29 -3.61 12.73
CA SER A 100 12.93 -2.65 13.78
C SER A 100 11.60 -1.94 13.51
N LEU A 101 11.17 -1.89 12.24
CA LEU A 101 9.96 -1.21 11.80
C LEU A 101 8.73 -2.09 11.75
N ILE A 102 8.86 -3.36 11.33
CA ILE A 102 7.70 -4.22 11.10
C ILE A 102 6.89 -4.40 12.39
N GLY A 103 5.61 -4.02 12.32
CA GLY A 103 4.67 -4.07 13.44
C GLY A 103 4.89 -3.01 14.53
N ALA A 104 5.80 -2.05 14.32
CA ALA A 104 6.07 -1.00 15.31
C ALA A 104 4.99 0.08 15.28
N GLY A 105 4.20 0.16 16.36
CA GLY A 105 3.13 1.14 16.55
C GLY A 105 1.73 0.50 16.58
N PRO A 106 0.73 1.21 17.10
CA PRO A 106 -0.65 0.70 17.18
C PRO A 106 -1.39 0.85 15.85
N GLY A 107 -2.56 0.22 15.77
CA GLY A 107 -3.53 0.44 14.69
C GLY A 107 -3.50 -0.61 13.59
N LEU A 108 -4.36 -0.41 12.59
CA LEU A 108 -4.52 -1.34 11.46
C LEU A 108 -3.27 -1.38 10.58
N THR A 109 -2.59 -0.24 10.47
CA THR A 109 -1.33 -0.05 9.78
C THR A 109 -0.35 0.60 10.75
N PRO A 110 0.44 -0.20 11.51
CA PRO A 110 1.48 0.32 12.38
C PRO A 110 2.38 1.31 11.66
N ARG A 111 2.71 2.42 12.33
CA ARG A 111 3.54 3.50 11.78
C ARG A 111 4.83 2.98 11.13
N GLY A 112 5.49 2.00 11.74
CA GLY A 112 6.72 1.43 11.20
C GLY A 112 6.52 0.72 9.85
N ASP A 113 5.39 0.06 9.65
CA ASP A 113 5.07 -0.55 8.34
C ASP A 113 4.80 0.50 7.27
N ASP A 114 4.13 1.60 7.63
CA ASP A 114 3.87 2.72 6.72
C ASP A 114 5.18 3.42 6.31
N VAL A 115 6.10 3.65 7.25
CA VAL A 115 7.46 4.15 6.96
C VAL A 115 8.18 3.20 6.01
N LEU A 116 8.14 1.90 6.28
CA LEU A 116 8.81 0.91 5.43
C LEU A 116 8.19 0.86 4.02
N ALA A 117 6.86 0.93 3.91
CA ALA A 117 6.16 0.97 2.64
C ALA A 117 6.52 2.23 1.82
N GLY A 118 6.59 3.40 2.47
CA GLY A 118 7.05 4.65 1.85
C GLY A 118 8.46 4.53 1.30
N ALA A 119 9.38 3.96 2.09
CA ALA A 119 10.77 3.75 1.68
C ALA A 119 10.89 2.76 0.51
N LEU A 120 10.18 1.64 0.54
CA LEU A 120 10.18 0.65 -0.55
C LEU A 120 9.69 1.25 -1.88
N VAL A 121 8.59 2.00 -1.84
CA VAL A 121 8.01 2.64 -3.02
C VAL A 121 8.92 3.73 -3.57
N ALA A 122 9.51 4.57 -2.70
CA ALA A 122 10.46 5.60 -3.12
C ALA A 122 11.73 4.98 -3.73
N ALA A 123 12.29 3.95 -3.09
CA ALA A 123 13.48 3.25 -3.57
C ALA A 123 13.24 2.59 -4.93
N TYR A 124 12.05 2.02 -5.14
CA TYR A 124 11.62 1.52 -6.45
C TYR A 124 11.52 2.66 -7.48
N ALA A 125 10.90 3.78 -7.11
CA ALA A 125 10.61 4.87 -8.04
C ALA A 125 11.87 5.54 -8.61
N VAL A 126 12.90 5.74 -7.76
CA VAL A 126 14.16 6.39 -8.13
C VAL A 126 15.21 5.41 -8.65
N GLY A 127 14.91 4.10 -8.68
CA GLY A 127 15.89 3.07 -9.08
C GLY A 127 17.07 2.98 -8.12
N HIS A 128 16.81 3.07 -6.82
CA HIS A 128 17.84 3.14 -5.78
C HIS A 128 18.75 1.90 -5.79
N THR A 129 20.07 2.08 -5.71
CA THR A 129 21.06 0.98 -5.80
C THR A 129 20.93 -0.05 -4.66
N GLN A 130 20.58 0.41 -3.45
CA GLN A 130 20.32 -0.47 -2.29
C GLN A 130 18.90 -1.07 -2.25
N ARG A 131 18.05 -0.85 -3.27
CA ARG A 131 16.65 -1.32 -3.28
C ARG A 131 16.56 -2.84 -3.07
N ASP A 132 17.32 -3.62 -3.82
CA ASP A 132 17.17 -5.08 -3.79
C ASP A 132 17.55 -5.66 -2.43
N ARG A 133 18.53 -5.04 -1.75
CA ARG A 133 18.86 -5.36 -0.36
C ARG A 133 17.69 -5.03 0.58
N LEU A 134 17.12 -3.82 0.50
CA LEU A 134 15.97 -3.43 1.33
C LEU A 134 14.78 -4.39 1.14
N VAL A 135 14.52 -4.81 -0.10
CA VAL A 135 13.48 -5.78 -0.43
C VAL A 135 13.75 -7.14 0.23
N GLU A 136 14.97 -7.65 0.15
CA GLU A 136 15.31 -8.95 0.75
C GLU A 136 15.31 -8.91 2.29
N ASP A 137 15.85 -7.84 2.88
CA ASP A 137 15.82 -7.61 4.31
C ASP A 137 14.37 -7.51 4.81
N THR A 138 13.49 -6.87 4.05
CA THR A 138 12.05 -6.80 4.35
C THR A 138 11.38 -8.17 4.28
N ARG A 139 11.61 -8.95 3.21
CA ARG A 139 11.07 -10.31 3.09
C ARG A 139 11.53 -11.19 4.24
N THR A 140 12.80 -11.07 4.63
CA THR A 140 13.37 -11.81 5.76
C THR A 140 12.71 -11.43 7.07
N ALA A 141 12.55 -10.13 7.32
CA ALA A 141 11.92 -9.64 8.54
C ALA A 141 10.42 -10.02 8.61
N LEU A 142 9.69 -10.05 7.48
CA LEU A 142 8.30 -10.50 7.43
C LEU A 142 8.11 -11.98 7.83
N ARG A 143 9.16 -12.81 7.75
CA ARG A 143 9.14 -14.22 8.20
C ARG A 143 9.30 -14.36 9.71
N THR A 144 9.92 -13.40 10.38
CA THR A 144 10.29 -13.49 11.80
C THR A 144 9.55 -12.48 12.69
N ARG A 145 8.98 -11.42 12.11
CA ARG A 145 8.25 -10.37 12.82
C ARG A 145 6.76 -10.45 12.54
N THR A 146 5.98 -10.04 13.53
CA THR A 146 4.52 -9.97 13.45
C THR A 146 4.09 -8.54 13.14
N THR A 147 3.08 -8.41 12.28
CA THR A 147 2.32 -7.19 12.04
C THR A 147 0.88 -7.60 11.70
N THR A 148 -0.02 -6.64 11.50
CA THR A 148 -1.39 -6.89 11.08
C THR A 148 -1.43 -7.55 9.69
N ALA A 149 -2.50 -8.31 9.42
CA ALA A 149 -2.72 -8.86 8.09
C ALA A 149 -2.79 -7.75 7.02
N VAL A 150 -3.43 -6.62 7.36
CA VAL A 150 -3.55 -5.46 6.45
C VAL A 150 -2.18 -4.90 6.06
N SER A 151 -1.31 -4.60 7.03
CA SER A 151 0.06 -4.15 6.76
C SER A 151 0.85 -5.16 5.96
N ARG A 152 0.73 -6.46 6.27
CA ARG A 152 1.41 -7.53 5.51
C ARG A 152 1.00 -7.52 4.04
N GLY A 153 -0.29 -7.37 3.74
CA GLY A 153 -0.79 -7.24 2.37
C GLY A 153 -0.28 -5.99 1.66
N LEU A 154 -0.23 -4.85 2.35
CA LEU A 154 0.30 -3.62 1.77
C LEU A 154 1.80 -3.69 1.51
N LEU A 155 2.59 -4.21 2.45
CA LEU A 155 4.03 -4.41 2.30
C LEU A 155 4.35 -5.37 1.14
N THR A 156 3.57 -6.44 0.96
CA THR A 156 3.73 -7.38 -0.16
C THR A 156 3.71 -6.65 -1.51
N HIS A 157 2.80 -5.70 -1.68
CA HIS A 157 2.72 -4.89 -2.89
C HIS A 157 3.77 -3.77 -2.97
N ALA A 158 4.14 -3.18 -1.83
CA ALA A 158 5.18 -2.16 -1.75
C ALA A 158 6.57 -2.69 -2.14
N LEU A 159 6.88 -3.97 -1.89
CA LEU A 159 8.11 -4.64 -2.35
C LEU A 159 8.32 -4.53 -3.88
N ASP A 160 7.22 -4.53 -4.62
CA ASP A 160 7.22 -4.38 -6.08
C ASP A 160 7.00 -2.93 -6.52
N GLY A 161 6.91 -1.97 -5.60
CA GLY A 161 6.71 -0.55 -5.85
C GLY A 161 5.27 -0.13 -6.12
N TRP A 162 4.29 -1.01 -5.88
CA TRP A 162 2.88 -0.63 -5.98
C TRP A 162 2.46 0.15 -4.74
N ALA A 163 1.66 1.19 -4.96
CA ALA A 163 1.29 2.13 -3.91
C ALA A 163 -0.14 2.63 -4.06
N VAL A 164 -0.64 3.24 -2.98
CA VAL A 164 -1.81 4.12 -3.03
C VAL A 164 -1.51 5.33 -3.93
N PRO A 165 -2.51 5.88 -4.64
CA PRO A 165 -2.28 6.95 -5.61
C PRO A 165 -1.68 8.22 -4.99
N GLU A 166 -2.02 8.54 -3.74
CA GLU A 166 -1.51 9.71 -3.03
C GLU A 166 0.00 9.62 -2.79
N LEU A 167 0.49 8.47 -2.33
CA LEU A 167 1.93 8.22 -2.16
C LEU A 167 2.66 8.27 -3.49
N ALA A 168 2.12 7.62 -4.52
CA ALA A 168 2.73 7.64 -5.85
C ALA A 168 2.81 9.05 -6.42
N ALA A 169 1.76 9.87 -6.25
CA ALA A 169 1.74 11.26 -6.68
C ALA A 169 2.77 12.09 -5.92
N TYR A 170 2.92 11.88 -4.61
CA TYR A 170 3.94 12.55 -3.80
C TYR A 170 5.36 12.22 -4.27
N VAL A 171 5.66 10.93 -4.46
CA VAL A 171 6.97 10.50 -4.94
C VAL A 171 7.29 11.07 -6.33
N VAL A 172 6.31 11.11 -7.24
CA VAL A 172 6.49 11.74 -8.57
C VAL A 172 6.75 13.25 -8.43
N ALA A 173 6.00 13.93 -7.55
CA ALA A 173 6.11 15.37 -7.34
C ALA A 173 7.49 15.81 -6.81
N LEU A 174 8.19 14.94 -6.08
CA LEU A 174 9.56 15.18 -5.63
C LEU A 174 10.58 15.21 -6.77
N GLY A 175 10.34 14.49 -7.87
CA GLY A 175 11.17 14.58 -9.08
C GLY A 175 10.75 15.75 -9.97
N VAL A 176 9.44 15.90 -10.16
CA VAL A 176 8.85 16.93 -11.03
C VAL A 176 7.49 17.38 -10.52
N GLY A 177 7.32 18.68 -10.32
CA GLY A 177 6.04 19.29 -9.98
C GLY A 177 6.02 19.95 -8.60
N ASP A 178 4.85 19.87 -7.94
CA ASP A 178 4.56 20.51 -6.66
C ASP A 178 4.43 19.47 -5.53
N PRO A 179 5.53 19.21 -4.79
CA PRO A 179 5.50 18.25 -3.68
C PRO A 179 4.63 18.72 -2.50
N GLY A 180 4.38 20.03 -2.34
CA GLY A 180 3.59 20.55 -1.23
C GLY A 180 2.13 20.10 -1.32
N SER A 181 1.48 20.38 -2.45
CA SER A 181 0.09 19.95 -2.68
C SER A 181 -0.06 18.42 -2.68
N ALA A 182 0.96 17.70 -3.16
CA ALA A 182 0.95 16.24 -3.12
C ALA A 182 1.11 15.68 -1.70
N LEU A 183 1.93 16.33 -0.86
CA LEU A 183 2.07 15.98 0.55
C LEU A 183 0.75 16.22 1.30
N GLU A 184 0.07 17.35 1.09
CA GLU A 184 -1.24 17.62 1.72
C GLU A 184 -2.26 16.50 1.45
N ARG A 185 -2.32 16.02 0.21
CA ARG A 185 -3.18 14.87 -0.15
C ARG A 185 -2.74 13.58 0.53
N LEU A 186 -1.43 13.32 0.58
CA LEU A 186 -0.89 12.14 1.27
C LEU A 186 -1.19 12.18 2.77
N LEU A 187 -1.11 13.34 3.42
CA LEU A 187 -1.44 13.51 4.83
C LEU A 187 -2.93 13.22 5.13
N GLY A 188 -3.81 13.27 4.13
CA GLY A 188 -5.20 12.83 4.24
C GLY A 188 -5.41 11.31 4.24
N VAL A 189 -4.35 10.51 4.04
CA VAL A 189 -4.41 9.04 4.04
C VAL A 189 -4.35 8.51 5.48
N GLY A 190 -5.48 7.99 5.96
CA GLY A 190 -5.58 7.46 7.32
C GLY A 190 -5.40 8.56 8.38
N HIS A 191 -5.31 8.17 9.66
CA HIS A 191 -5.09 9.14 10.74
C HIS A 191 -3.61 9.58 10.82
N THR A 192 -2.69 8.61 10.72
CA THR A 192 -1.24 8.84 10.85
C THR A 192 -0.43 8.21 9.72
N SER A 193 -1.06 7.39 8.89
CA SER A 193 -0.37 6.62 7.84
C SER A 193 0.24 7.51 6.77
N GLY A 194 -0.46 8.56 6.33
CA GLY A 194 0.05 9.53 5.36
C GLY A 194 1.39 10.14 5.78
N ALA A 195 1.50 10.60 7.02
CA ALA A 195 2.73 11.18 7.56
C ALA A 195 3.87 10.16 7.65
N ALA A 196 3.56 8.94 8.08
CA ALA A 196 4.53 7.85 8.17
C ALA A 196 5.04 7.41 6.80
N LEU A 197 4.16 7.32 5.79
CA LEU A 197 4.54 7.06 4.41
C LEU A 197 5.48 8.15 3.88
N ALA A 198 5.17 9.43 4.14
CA ALA A 198 6.02 10.55 3.74
C ALA A 198 7.41 10.49 4.39
N GLU A 199 7.49 10.21 5.69
CA GLU A 199 8.76 9.98 6.40
C GLU A 199 9.58 8.86 5.75
N GLY A 200 8.93 7.74 5.40
CA GLY A 200 9.57 6.66 4.64
C GLY A 200 10.17 7.12 3.32
N VAL A 201 9.46 7.98 2.57
CA VAL A 201 9.97 8.57 1.33
C VAL A 201 11.22 9.41 1.59
N HIS A 202 11.25 10.21 2.67
CA HIS A 202 12.38 11.08 3.02
C HIS A 202 13.61 10.33 3.54
N LEU A 203 13.47 9.07 3.95
CA LEU A 203 14.62 8.19 4.20
C LEU A 203 15.36 7.82 2.90
N VAL A 204 14.70 7.95 1.74
CA VAL A 204 15.25 7.60 0.42
C VAL A 204 15.58 8.85 -0.40
N VAL A 205 14.71 9.84 -0.41
CA VAL A 205 14.81 11.03 -1.27
C VAL A 205 15.24 12.23 -0.43
N ASP A 206 16.35 12.86 -0.82
CA ASP A 206 16.89 14.07 -0.18
C ASP A 206 16.27 15.33 -0.81
N ARG A 207 14.97 15.49 -0.61
CA ARG A 207 14.23 16.67 -1.03
C ARG A 207 13.12 16.96 -0.06
N GLU A 208 13.16 18.15 0.51
CA GLU A 208 12.07 18.68 1.32
C GLU A 208 10.97 19.25 0.42
N PRO A 209 9.68 19.18 0.82
CA PRO A 209 8.64 19.97 0.19
C PRO A 209 9.01 21.46 0.33
N ALA A 210 9.00 22.20 -0.77
CA ALA A 210 9.23 23.64 -0.70
C ALA A 210 8.14 24.27 0.20
N GLY A 211 8.55 24.79 1.36
CA GLY A 211 7.62 25.35 2.37
C GLY A 211 7.90 24.96 3.82
N ALA A 212 8.82 24.01 4.11
CA ALA A 212 9.19 23.64 5.49
C ALA A 212 10.23 24.58 6.15
N ALA A 213 10.37 25.81 5.65
CA ALA A 213 11.23 26.84 6.23
C ALA A 213 10.39 28.00 6.76
N ALA A 214 10.04 27.90 8.05
CA ALA A 214 9.84 28.95 9.07
C ALA A 214 8.69 28.56 10.03
#